data_AF-A0A3D1PFM9-F1
#
_entry.id   AF-A0A3D1PFM9-F1
#
_cell.length_a   1.000
_cell.length_b   1.000
_cell.length_c   1.000
_cell.angle_alpha   90.00
_cell.angle_beta   90.00
_cell.angle_gamma   90.00
#
_symmetry.space_group_name_H-M   'P 1'
#
loop_
_entity.id
_entity.type
_entity.pdbx_description
1 polymer ?
#
loop_
_entity_poly.entity_id
_entity_poly.type
_entity_poly.pdbx_seq_one_letter_code
_entity_poly.pdbx_strand_id
1 'polypeptide(L)'
;MDLKEQNWNNFCAKHLNDWHGIWTIYSASGEVTDTFQCVRSFRSDREQTEITHTNRYTYADGRNEEKTWQLYKPSLRSIFFEQGAGAFNSKQLELGTLFAVELFFRHEDIRHSVVAAYQDGSNLTSMLSIREDAASPSKFWSSELNLVAERKLSENWIGTSQTMTPDLKVSPALPTQLHWA
;
A
#
# COMPACT_ATOMS: atom_id res chain seq x y z
N MET A 1 5.32 -25.37 3.84
CA MET A 1 4.65 -24.67 2.73
C MET A 1 5.72 -23.92 1.94
N ASP A 2 5.60 -23.86 0.61
CA ASP A 2 6.50 -23.04 -0.21
C ASP A 2 6.36 -21.55 0.17
N LEU A 3 7.46 -20.79 0.19
CA LEU A 3 7.44 -19.40 0.68
C LEU A 3 6.73 -18.45 -0.29
N LYS A 4 6.77 -18.72 -1.60
CA LYS A 4 6.01 -17.93 -2.59
C LYS A 4 4.52 -18.20 -2.43
N GLU A 5 4.16 -19.46 -2.19
CA GLU A 5 2.79 -19.84 -1.85
C GLU A 5 2.31 -19.19 -0.54
N GLN A 6 3.14 -19.14 0.51
CA GLN A 6 2.80 -18.40 1.73
C GLN A 6 2.54 -16.92 1.46
N ASN A 7 3.42 -16.25 0.70
CA ASN A 7 3.27 -14.84 0.36
C ASN A 7 2.01 -14.57 -0.47
N TRP A 8 1.70 -15.46 -1.43
CA TRP A 8 0.45 -15.43 -2.19
C TRP A 8 -0.76 -15.57 -1.27
N ASN A 9 -0.75 -16.56 -0.38
CA ASN A 9 -1.83 -16.79 0.57
C ASN A 9 -2.01 -15.61 1.54
N ASN A 10 -0.93 -14.97 1.97
CA ASN A 10 -0.99 -13.76 2.81
C ASN A 10 -1.70 -12.62 2.08
N PHE A 11 -1.41 -12.43 0.79
CA PHE A 11 -2.13 -11.45 -0.02
C PHE A 11 -3.61 -11.80 -0.14
N CYS A 12 -3.94 -13.03 -0.56
CA CYS A 12 -5.32 -13.49 -0.73
C CYS A 12 -6.14 -13.33 0.56
N ALA A 13 -5.58 -13.74 1.69
CA ALA A 13 -6.26 -13.72 2.98
C ALA A 13 -6.54 -12.31 3.52
N LYS A 14 -5.77 -11.30 3.11
CA LYS A 14 -5.82 -9.96 3.72
C LYS A 14 -6.25 -8.83 2.78
N HIS A 15 -6.11 -9.00 1.47
CA HIS A 15 -6.27 -7.91 0.50
C HIS A 15 -7.37 -8.12 -0.54
N LEU A 16 -7.97 -9.31 -0.65
CA LEU A 16 -9.13 -9.55 -1.52
C LEU A 16 -10.36 -8.82 -0.99
N ASN A 17 -10.63 -7.63 -1.53
CA ASN A 17 -11.85 -6.87 -1.24
C ASN A 17 -12.08 -5.77 -2.29
N ASP A 18 -13.25 -5.15 -2.25
CA ASP A 18 -13.45 -3.81 -2.82
C ASP A 18 -13.06 -2.80 -1.75
N TRP A 19 -12.01 -2.05 -2.02
CA TRP A 19 -11.48 -1.07 -1.10
C TRP A 19 -11.87 0.31 -1.59
N HIS A 20 -12.75 0.96 -0.85
CA HIS A 20 -13.29 2.29 -1.15
C HIS A 20 -12.44 3.33 -0.43
N GLY A 21 -11.99 4.36 -1.13
CA GLY A 21 -11.10 5.31 -0.49
C GLY A 21 -10.83 6.59 -1.27
N ILE A 22 -10.03 7.43 -0.61
CA ILE A 22 -9.54 8.71 -1.13
C ILE A 22 -8.04 8.59 -1.34
N TRP A 23 -7.61 8.97 -2.53
CA TRP A 23 -6.21 8.95 -2.95
C TRP A 23 -5.76 10.40 -3.10
N THR A 24 -4.75 10.79 -2.33
CA THR A 24 -4.26 12.18 -2.29
C THR A 24 -2.78 12.20 -2.66
N ILE A 25 -2.45 12.94 -3.71
CA ILE A 25 -1.09 13.09 -4.20
C ILE A 25 -0.49 14.36 -3.61
N TYR A 26 0.67 14.22 -2.98
CA TYR A 26 1.48 15.29 -2.46
C TYR A 26 2.71 15.48 -3.34
N SER A 27 3.13 16.73 -3.51
CA SER A 27 4.45 17.05 -4.02
C SER A 27 5.54 16.56 -3.07
N ALA A 28 6.80 16.59 -3.52
CA ALA A 28 7.95 16.34 -2.66
C ALA A 28 8.05 17.31 -1.46
N SER A 29 7.48 18.52 -1.56
CA SER A 29 7.41 19.49 -0.46
C SER A 29 6.24 19.25 0.51
N GLY A 30 5.36 18.28 0.22
CA GLY A 30 4.20 17.96 1.06
C GLY A 30 2.94 18.76 0.73
N GLU A 31 2.91 19.51 -0.38
CA GLU A 31 1.72 20.22 -0.83
C GLU A 31 0.77 19.26 -1.54
N VAL A 32 -0.53 19.35 -1.28
CA VAL A 32 -1.54 18.56 -2.00
C VAL A 32 -1.61 19.05 -3.45
N THR A 33 -1.33 18.16 -4.39
CA THR A 33 -1.34 18.42 -5.83
C THR A 33 -2.59 17.87 -6.51
N ASP A 34 -3.14 16.77 -6.01
CA ASP A 34 -4.38 16.18 -6.52
C ASP A 34 -5.07 15.31 -5.45
N THR A 35 -6.38 15.12 -5.60
CA THR A 35 -7.18 14.23 -4.77
C THR A 35 -8.36 13.67 -5.55
N PHE A 36 -8.60 12.37 -5.44
CA PHE A 36 -9.70 11.69 -6.12
C PHE A 36 -10.21 10.49 -5.34
N GLN A 37 -11.45 10.11 -5.62
CA GLN A 37 -12.05 8.89 -5.08
C GLN A 37 -11.57 7.69 -5.90
N CYS A 38 -11.40 6.55 -5.24
CA CYS A 38 -11.07 5.31 -5.91
C CYS A 38 -11.77 4.11 -5.27
N VAL A 39 -12.19 3.17 -6.10
CA VAL A 39 -12.48 1.79 -5.68
C VAL A 39 -11.37 0.89 -6.21
N ARG A 40 -10.51 0.39 -5.31
CA ARG A 40 -9.49 -0.62 -5.62
C ARG A 40 -10.04 -2.01 -5.31
N SER A 41 -10.38 -2.75 -6.35
CA SER A 41 -10.89 -4.11 -6.26
C SER A 41 -9.79 -5.15 -6.47
N PHE A 42 -9.72 -6.12 -5.57
CA PHE A 42 -8.98 -7.36 -5.79
C PHE A 42 -9.96 -8.54 -5.70
N ARG A 43 -10.02 -9.34 -6.77
CA ARG A 43 -10.91 -10.50 -6.88
C ARG A 43 -10.12 -11.69 -7.38
N SER A 44 -10.20 -12.80 -6.67
CA SER A 44 -9.59 -14.05 -7.11
C SER A 44 -10.60 -14.92 -7.87
N ASP A 45 -10.09 -15.83 -8.70
CA ASP A 45 -10.84 -17.00 -9.14
C ASP A 45 -11.15 -17.94 -7.96
N ARG A 46 -11.97 -18.97 -8.24
CA ARG A 46 -12.39 -19.96 -7.23
C ARG A 46 -11.21 -20.72 -6.62
N GLU A 47 -10.19 -21.02 -7.42
CA GLU A 47 -9.02 -21.78 -7.00
C GLU A 47 -7.90 -20.90 -6.42
N GLN A 48 -8.11 -19.57 -6.36
CA GLN A 48 -7.11 -18.57 -5.94
C GLN A 48 -5.78 -18.72 -6.68
N THR A 49 -5.83 -18.98 -7.98
CA THR A 49 -4.67 -19.05 -8.87
C THR A 49 -4.44 -17.75 -9.63
N GLU A 50 -5.48 -16.92 -9.77
CA GLU A 50 -5.45 -15.66 -10.50
C GLU A 50 -6.15 -14.57 -9.68
N ILE A 51 -5.64 -13.34 -9.77
CA ILE A 51 -6.26 -12.18 -9.15
C ILE A 51 -6.40 -11.07 -10.19
N THR A 52 -7.63 -10.64 -10.39
CA THR A 52 -7.95 -9.42 -11.11
C THR A 52 -7.87 -8.24 -10.14
N HIS A 53 -6.91 -7.35 -10.39
CA HIS A 53 -6.78 -6.06 -9.72
C HIS A 53 -7.40 -4.99 -10.62
N THR A 54 -8.44 -4.31 -10.14
CA THR A 54 -9.07 -3.18 -10.84
C THR A 54 -9.06 -1.93 -9.97
N ASN A 55 -8.61 -0.80 -10.51
CA ASN A 55 -8.82 0.52 -9.89
C ASN A 55 -9.85 1.30 -10.70
N ARG A 56 -10.86 1.83 -10.03
CA ARG A 56 -11.87 2.74 -10.60
C ARG A 56 -11.72 4.11 -9.97
N TYR A 57 -11.22 5.06 -10.73
CA TYR A 57 -10.99 6.43 -10.30
C TYR A 57 -12.18 7.31 -10.63
N THR A 58 -12.58 8.17 -9.70
CA THR A 58 -13.58 9.22 -9.91
C THR A 58 -13.00 10.56 -9.51
N TYR A 59 -12.84 11.44 -10.50
CA TYR A 59 -12.24 12.75 -10.36
C TYR A 59 -13.31 13.83 -10.08
N ALA A 60 -12.88 14.97 -9.52
CA ALA A 60 -13.78 16.08 -9.18
C ALA A 60 -14.48 16.71 -10.41
N ASP A 61 -13.86 16.61 -11.58
CA ASP A 61 -14.43 17.07 -12.87
C ASP A 61 -15.49 16.10 -13.44
N GLY A 62 -15.78 15.01 -12.75
CA GLY A 62 -16.72 13.97 -13.16
C GLY A 62 -16.15 12.92 -14.13
N ARG A 63 -14.87 13.02 -14.53
CA ARG A 63 -14.22 11.94 -15.27
C ARG A 63 -14.13 10.69 -14.40
N ASN A 64 -14.25 9.55 -15.08
CA ASN A 64 -13.96 8.25 -14.51
C ASN A 64 -12.91 7.55 -15.37
N GLU A 65 -11.97 6.87 -14.71
CA GLU A 65 -10.95 6.06 -15.37
C GLU A 65 -10.92 4.68 -14.71
N GLU A 66 -10.73 3.63 -15.49
CA GLU A 66 -10.58 2.27 -14.99
C GLU A 66 -9.25 1.69 -15.50
N LYS A 67 -8.51 1.04 -14.60
CA LYS A 67 -7.31 0.28 -14.94
C LYS A 67 -7.39 -1.12 -14.34
N THR A 68 -6.98 -2.10 -15.12
CA THR A 68 -7.03 -3.51 -14.71
C THR A 68 -5.69 -4.19 -14.97
N TRP A 69 -5.28 -5.02 -14.02
CA TRP A 69 -4.08 -5.85 -14.08
C TRP A 69 -4.43 -7.28 -13.64
N GLN A 70 -3.64 -8.24 -14.13
CA GLN A 70 -3.75 -9.64 -13.73
C GLN A 70 -2.50 -10.07 -12.96
N LEU A 71 -2.71 -10.78 -11.85
CA LEU A 71 -1.67 -11.40 -11.03
C LEU A 71 -1.87 -12.92 -11.04
N TYR A 72 -0.78 -13.68 -11.10
CA TYR A 72 -0.83 -15.14 -11.27
C TYR A 72 0.01 -15.86 -10.21
N LYS A 73 -0.56 -16.92 -9.61
CA LYS A 73 0.11 -17.76 -8.61
C LYS A 73 1.31 -18.49 -9.23
N PRO A 74 2.42 -18.71 -8.47
CA PRO A 74 2.71 -18.23 -7.12
C PRO A 74 3.47 -16.89 -7.10
N SER A 75 3.55 -16.18 -8.23
CA SER A 75 4.46 -15.06 -8.37
C SER A 75 3.79 -13.73 -8.08
N LEU A 76 4.10 -13.16 -6.93
CA LEU A 76 3.90 -11.74 -6.65
C LEU A 76 5.26 -11.02 -6.68
N ARG A 77 5.30 -9.83 -7.30
CA ARG A 77 6.44 -8.91 -7.19
C ARG A 77 6.55 -8.30 -5.79
N SER A 78 5.44 -8.34 -5.06
CA SER A 78 5.23 -7.76 -3.75
C SER A 78 5.43 -8.74 -2.62
N ILE A 79 5.68 -8.19 -1.44
CA ILE A 79 5.87 -8.95 -0.20
C ILE A 79 4.76 -8.63 0.80
N PHE A 80 4.25 -9.65 1.48
CA PHE A 80 3.16 -9.54 2.45
C PHE A 80 3.42 -10.39 3.68
N PHE A 81 3.38 -9.74 4.84
CA PHE A 81 3.36 -10.41 6.12
C PHE A 81 1.95 -10.97 6.43
N GLU A 82 1.88 -11.92 7.34
CA GLU A 82 0.63 -12.57 7.74
C GLU A 82 -0.40 -11.57 8.30
N GLN A 83 0.06 -10.53 9.00
CA GLN A 83 -0.81 -9.45 9.52
C GLN A 83 -1.37 -8.52 8.42
N GLY A 84 -0.96 -8.68 7.16
CA GLY A 84 -1.44 -7.90 6.02
C GLY A 84 -0.60 -6.66 5.69
N ALA A 85 0.38 -6.32 6.51
CA ALA A 85 1.40 -5.35 6.13
C ALA A 85 2.20 -5.87 4.92
N GLY A 86 2.65 -4.98 4.05
CA GLY A 86 3.36 -5.41 2.85
C GLY A 86 3.94 -4.26 2.05
N ALA A 87 4.54 -4.61 0.91
CA ALA A 87 5.06 -3.63 -0.03
C ALA A 87 4.86 -4.08 -1.47
N PHE A 88 4.43 -3.15 -2.33
CA PHE A 88 4.60 -3.26 -3.78
C PHE A 88 5.85 -2.47 -4.14
N ASN A 89 6.83 -3.13 -4.75
CA ASN A 89 8.09 -2.50 -5.09
C ASN A 89 8.45 -2.79 -6.54
N SER A 90 9.37 -1.98 -7.08
CA SER A 90 9.94 -2.33 -8.36
C SER A 90 10.91 -3.52 -8.29
N LYS A 91 10.94 -4.38 -9.33
CA LYS A 91 11.80 -5.57 -9.41
C LYS A 91 13.27 -5.13 -9.49
N GLN A 92 13.50 -4.08 -10.27
CA GLN A 92 14.81 -3.48 -10.49
C GLN A 92 14.63 -1.97 -10.56
N LEU A 93 15.69 -1.26 -10.16
CA LEU A 93 15.82 0.16 -10.37
C LEU A 93 16.45 0.37 -11.74
N GLU A 94 15.71 1.02 -12.65
CA GLU A 94 16.19 1.34 -13.99
C GLU A 94 16.39 2.86 -14.09
N LEU A 95 17.61 3.30 -14.39
CA LEU A 95 17.94 4.71 -14.56
C LEU A 95 17.07 5.33 -15.67
N GLY A 96 16.59 6.56 -15.47
CA GLY A 96 15.72 7.25 -16.42
C GLY A 96 14.25 6.82 -16.38
N THR A 97 13.87 5.89 -15.50
CA THR A 97 12.48 5.44 -15.34
C THR A 97 11.89 5.87 -14.00
N LEU A 98 10.55 5.97 -13.95
CA LEU A 98 9.83 6.20 -12.70
C LEU A 98 10.00 4.99 -11.78
N PHE A 99 10.55 5.22 -10.58
CA PHE A 99 10.62 4.22 -9.53
C PHE A 99 9.60 4.54 -8.45
N ALA A 100 8.76 3.58 -8.09
CA ALA A 100 7.80 3.73 -7.00
C ALA A 100 7.81 2.51 -6.07
N VAL A 101 7.63 2.78 -4.79
CA VAL A 101 7.39 1.78 -3.75
C VAL A 101 6.13 2.18 -3.01
N GLU A 102 5.19 1.24 -2.88
CA GLU A 102 4.00 1.37 -2.05
C GLU A 102 4.18 0.51 -0.80
N LEU A 103 3.94 1.11 0.37
CA LEU A 103 3.91 0.43 1.66
C LEU A 103 2.47 0.29 2.12
N PHE A 104 2.05 -0.92 2.47
CA PHE A 104 0.70 -1.23 2.93
C PHE A 104 0.66 -1.39 4.45
N PHE A 105 -0.24 -0.66 5.09
CA PHE A 105 -0.60 -0.81 6.50
C PHE A 105 -2.07 -1.17 6.58
N ARG A 106 -2.40 -2.23 7.32
CA ARG A 106 -3.77 -2.73 7.47
C ARG A 106 -4.09 -2.90 8.94
N HIS A 107 -5.31 -2.54 9.31
CA HIS A 107 -5.89 -2.86 10.60
C HIS A 107 -7.34 -3.27 10.35
N GLU A 108 -7.68 -4.53 10.61
CA GLU A 108 -9.03 -5.05 10.28
C GLU A 108 -9.44 -4.65 8.85
N ASP A 109 -10.64 -4.11 8.66
CA ASP A 109 -11.19 -3.76 7.35
C ASP A 109 -10.83 -2.35 6.88
N ILE A 110 -9.84 -1.71 7.51
CA ILE A 110 -9.24 -0.46 7.05
C ILE A 110 -7.79 -0.66 6.63
N ARG A 111 -7.36 0.11 5.63
CA ARG A 111 -5.95 0.17 5.23
C ARG A 111 -5.52 1.56 4.82
N HIS A 112 -4.25 1.83 5.06
CA HIS A 112 -3.55 3.00 4.57
C HIS A 112 -2.33 2.50 3.80
N SER A 113 -2.20 2.89 2.55
CA SER A 113 -0.94 2.73 1.84
C SER A 113 -0.33 4.06 1.45
N VAL A 114 1.00 4.07 1.36
CA VAL A 114 1.78 5.24 0.96
C VAL A 114 2.68 4.83 -0.17
N VAL A 115 2.57 5.51 -1.31
CA VAL A 115 3.49 5.38 -2.44
C VAL A 115 4.50 6.50 -2.36
N ALA A 116 5.79 6.18 -2.37
CA ALA A 116 6.85 7.13 -2.65
C ALA A 116 7.33 6.93 -4.08
N ALA A 117 7.23 7.97 -4.91
CA ALA A 117 7.62 7.95 -6.31
C ALA A 117 8.85 8.84 -6.54
N TYR A 118 9.79 8.33 -7.32
CA TYR A 118 11.09 8.92 -7.58
C TYR A 118 11.36 8.99 -9.07
N GLN A 119 11.87 10.14 -9.53
CA GLN A 119 12.43 10.28 -10.87
C GLN A 119 13.93 9.93 -10.83
N ASP A 120 14.38 9.20 -11.84
CA ASP A 120 15.77 8.76 -12.05
C ASP A 120 16.36 8.00 -10.85
N GLY A 121 15.50 7.46 -9.99
CA GLY A 121 15.87 6.65 -8.81
C GLY A 121 16.39 7.42 -7.60
N SER A 122 16.56 8.75 -7.67
CA SER A 122 17.13 9.53 -6.56
C SER A 122 16.25 10.67 -6.07
N ASN A 123 15.41 11.25 -6.93
CA ASN A 123 14.67 12.47 -6.60
C ASN A 123 13.23 12.12 -6.31
N LEU A 124 12.81 12.23 -5.03
CA LEU A 124 11.40 12.10 -4.66
C LEU A 124 10.61 13.16 -5.43
N THR A 125 9.63 12.73 -6.22
CA THR A 125 8.78 13.63 -7.02
C THR A 125 7.42 13.82 -6.38
N SER A 126 6.85 12.74 -5.86
CA SER A 126 5.53 12.77 -5.26
C SER A 126 5.37 11.66 -4.22
N MET A 127 4.47 11.89 -3.28
CA MET A 127 3.94 10.86 -2.42
C MET A 127 2.44 10.71 -2.66
N LEU A 128 1.94 9.48 -2.72
CA LEU A 128 0.51 9.21 -2.82
C LEU A 128 0.05 8.54 -1.52
N SER A 129 -0.90 9.18 -0.83
CA SER A 129 -1.56 8.63 0.35
C SER A 129 -2.89 8.01 -0.05
N ILE A 130 -3.09 6.74 0.28
CA ILE A 130 -4.24 5.93 -0.11
C ILE A 130 -4.94 5.46 1.15
N ARG A 131 -6.04 6.13 1.52
CA ARG A 131 -6.86 5.78 2.68
C ARG A 131 -8.07 5.01 2.22
N GLU A 132 -8.17 3.74 2.58
CA GLU A 132 -9.17 2.84 2.06
C GLU A 132 -9.86 2.02 3.16
N ASP A 133 -11.10 1.64 2.90
CA ASP A 133 -11.99 0.91 3.78
C ASP A 133 -12.76 -0.12 2.95
N ALA A 134 -12.95 -1.33 3.48
CA ALA A 134 -13.78 -2.33 2.83
C ALA A 134 -15.28 -1.97 2.90
N ALA A 135 -15.68 -1.12 3.84
CA ALA A 135 -17.01 -0.56 3.93
C ALA A 135 -17.09 0.81 3.23
N SER A 136 -18.25 1.09 2.64
CA SER A 136 -18.54 2.38 2.00
C SER A 136 -19.86 2.97 2.53
N PRO A 137 -19.90 4.25 2.95
CA PRO A 137 -18.74 5.15 3.12
C PRO A 137 -17.88 4.74 4.33
N SER A 138 -16.60 5.12 4.32
CA SER A 138 -15.73 4.86 5.47
C SER A 138 -16.21 5.63 6.70
N LYS A 139 -16.15 4.97 7.86
CA LYS A 139 -16.44 5.59 9.17
C LYS A 139 -15.17 6.07 9.89
N PHE A 140 -14.00 5.69 9.38
CA PHE A 140 -12.71 5.90 10.05
C PHE A 140 -11.89 7.00 9.40
N TRP A 141 -11.97 7.13 8.07
CA TRP A 141 -11.22 8.13 7.34
C TRP A 141 -11.93 9.48 7.34
N SER A 142 -11.24 10.51 7.80
CA SER A 142 -11.70 11.89 7.67
C SER A 142 -11.60 12.39 6.23
N SER A 143 -12.33 13.45 5.89
CA SER A 143 -12.17 14.17 4.62
C SER A 143 -10.95 15.09 4.59
N GLU A 144 -10.21 15.23 5.69
CA GLU A 144 -9.00 16.06 5.76
C GLU A 144 -7.97 15.54 4.76
N LEU A 145 -7.45 16.44 3.92
CA LEU A 145 -6.45 16.12 2.91
C LEU A 145 -5.05 16.40 3.43
N ASN A 146 -4.87 17.30 4.40
CA ASN A 146 -3.58 17.48 5.02
C ASN A 146 -3.41 16.51 6.20
N LEU A 147 -2.83 15.34 5.89
CA LEU A 147 -2.55 14.29 6.87
C LEU A 147 -1.27 14.55 7.67
N VAL A 148 -0.49 15.56 7.29
CA VAL A 148 0.73 15.97 7.98
C VAL A 148 0.37 16.99 9.05
N ALA A 149 -0.44 16.58 10.03
CA ALA A 149 -0.58 17.37 11.25
C ALA A 149 0.80 17.48 11.95
N GLU A 150 1.00 18.51 12.77
CA GLU A 150 2.14 18.57 13.68
C GLU A 150 2.15 17.31 14.56
N ARG A 151 2.99 16.33 14.21
CA ARG A 151 3.12 15.12 15.00
C ARG A 151 3.95 15.44 16.23
N LYS A 152 3.32 15.43 17.40
CA LYS A 152 4.04 15.33 18.67
C LYS A 152 4.48 13.89 18.87
N LEU A 153 5.52 13.47 18.14
CA LEU A 153 6.23 12.24 18.44
C LEU A 153 7.16 12.54 19.64
N SER A 154 6.61 12.82 20.81
CA SER A 154 7.39 13.24 21.98
C SER A 154 7.69 12.11 22.96
N GLU A 155 7.54 10.86 22.51
CA GLU A 155 7.58 9.69 23.38
C GLU A 155 8.54 8.61 22.88
N ASN A 156 9.00 7.78 23.82
CA ASN A 156 9.73 6.56 23.52
C ASN A 156 8.74 5.49 23.07
N TRP A 157 8.80 5.12 21.79
CA TRP A 157 7.94 4.06 21.25
C TRP A 157 8.62 2.71 21.43
N ILE A 158 7.92 1.74 22.00
CA ILE A 158 8.41 0.37 22.18
C ILE A 158 7.49 -0.56 21.37
N GLY A 159 8.08 -1.54 20.69
CA GLY A 159 7.31 -2.50 19.91
C GLY A 159 8.15 -3.70 19.50
N THR A 160 7.75 -4.33 18.41
CA THR A 160 8.51 -5.41 17.78
C THR A 160 8.73 -5.11 16.30
N SER A 161 9.81 -5.66 15.76
CA SER A 161 10.15 -5.59 14.34
C SER A 161 10.31 -6.99 13.77
N GLN A 162 9.83 -7.18 12.55
CA GLN A 162 10.07 -8.37 11.74
C GLN A 162 10.61 -7.94 10.39
N THR A 163 11.57 -8.71 9.88
CA THR A 163 12.17 -8.47 8.57
C THR A 163 11.83 -9.62 7.65
N MET A 164 11.45 -9.30 6.42
CA MET A 164 11.35 -10.29 5.35
C MET A 164 12.51 -10.08 4.37
N THR A 165 13.25 -11.14 4.08
CA THR A 165 14.32 -11.14 3.07
C THR A 165 13.75 -11.29 1.66
N PRO A 166 14.53 -11.00 0.59
CA PRO A 166 14.07 -11.16 -0.79
C PRO A 166 13.65 -12.58 -1.18
N ASP A 167 14.14 -13.61 -0.46
CA ASP A 167 13.72 -15.01 -0.62
C ASP A 167 12.49 -15.36 0.27
N LEU A 168 11.76 -14.35 0.75
CA LEU A 168 10.51 -14.42 1.48
C LEU A 168 10.60 -15.07 2.87
N LYS A 169 11.81 -15.19 3.44
CA LYS A 169 11.99 -15.67 4.82
C LYS A 169 11.69 -14.53 5.79
N VAL A 170 10.80 -14.80 6.72
CA VAL A 170 10.42 -13.85 7.78
C VAL A 170 11.21 -14.17 9.04
N SER A 171 11.87 -13.16 9.62
CA SER A 171 12.55 -13.31 10.91
C SER A 171 11.54 -13.45 12.05
N PRO A 172 11.94 -14.05 13.19
CA PRO A 172 11.20 -13.87 14.43
C PRO A 172 11.00 -12.38 14.75
N ALA A 173 9.93 -12.07 15.48
CA ALA A 173 9.70 -10.73 15.99
C ALA A 173 10.75 -10.40 17.07
N LEU A 174 11.45 -9.29 16.89
CA LEU A 174 12.47 -8.80 17.82
C LEU A 174 11.98 -7.52 18.51
N PRO A 175 12.16 -7.35 19.83
CA PRO A 175 11.88 -6.09 20.50
C PRO A 175 12.63 -4.92 19.85
N THR A 176 11.96 -3.79 19.70
CA THR A 176 12.55 -2.57 19.13
C THR A 176 12.04 -1.34 19.89
N GLN A 177 12.82 -0.27 19.82
CA GLN A 177 12.46 1.01 20.39
C GLN A 177 12.82 2.14 19.41
N LEU A 178 11.93 3.11 19.26
CA LEU A 178 12.18 4.35 18.55
C LEU A 178 12.20 5.49 19.56
N HIS A 179 13.39 6.07 19.72
CA HIS A 179 13.57 7.32 20.43
C HIS A 179 13.43 8.44 19.42
N TRP A 180 12.30 9.14 19.45
CA TRP A 180 12.11 10.34 18.65
C TRP A 180 12.72 11.53 19.42
N ALA A 181 13.76 12.15 18.86
CA ALA A 181 14.51 13.25 19.45
C ALA A 181 14.09 14.60 18.82
#